data_AF-A0A914PYR6-F1
#
_entry.id   AF-A0A914PYR6-F1
#
_cell.length_a   1.000
_cell.length_b   1.000
_cell.length_c   1.000
_cell.angle_alpha   90.00
_cell.angle_beta   90.00
_cell.angle_gamma   90.00
#
_symmetry.space_group_name_H-M   'P 1'
#
loop_
_entity.id
_entity.type
_entity.pdbx_description
1 polymer ?
#
loop_
_entity_poly.entity_id
_entity_poly.type
_entity_poly.pdbx_seq_one_letter_code
_entity_poly.pdbx_strand_id
1 'polypeptide(L)' 'MERISKFSDRLVKRALEAGGTCSGEHGIGIGKKKYLKKELGPIGYNLLQTLKRTLDPNSIMNPGKVIDI' A
#
# COMPACT_ATOMS: atom_id res chain seq x y z
N MET A 1 4.39 -16.19 14.62
CA MET A 1 3.92 -15.11 13.72
C MET A 1 4.28 -15.33 12.25
N GLU A 2 5.45 -15.89 11.93
CA GLU A 2 5.91 -16.08 10.55
C GLU A 2 4.93 -16.85 9.65
N ARG A 3 4.34 -17.96 10.16
CA ARG A 3 3.34 -18.75 9.42
C ARG A 3 2.12 -17.92 9.01
N ILE A 4 1.64 -17.04 9.90
CA ILE A 4 0.50 -16.15 9.64
C ILE A 4 0.88 -15.10 8.58
N SER A 5 2.06 -14.49 8.70
CA SER A 5 2.56 -13.51 7.74
C SER A 5 2.70 -14.12 6.34
N LYS A 6 3.30 -15.31 6.22
CA LYS A 6 3.41 -16.04 4.96
C LYS A 6 2.05 -16.41 4.36
N PHE A 7 1.09 -16.82 5.20
CA PHE A 7 -0.26 -17.10 4.75
C PHE A 7 -0.95 -15.83 4.20
N SER A 8 -0.89 -14.72 4.94
CA SER A 8 -1.47 -13.44 4.54
C SER A 8 -0.85 -12.91 3.24
N ASP A 9 0.47 -13.02 3.08
CA ASP A 9 1.16 -12.63 1.85
C ASP A 9 0.70 -13.43 0.62
N ARG A 10 0.52 -14.75 0.75
CA ARG A 10 -0.04 -15.57 -0.32
C ARG A 10 -1.50 -15.23 -0.61
N LEU A 11 -2.29 -14.95 0.42
CA LEU A 11 -3.71 -14.60 0.27
C LEU A 11 -3.86 -13.31 -0.55
N VAL A 12 -3.12 -12.25 -0.19
CA VAL A 12 -3.19 -10.97 -0.90
C VAL A 12 -2.67 -11.10 -2.33
N LYS A 13 -1.58 -11.84 -2.56
CA LYS A 13 -1.06 -12.07 -3.91
C LYS A 13 -2.08 -12.76 -4.82
N ARG A 14 -2.77 -13.79 -4.32
CA ARG A 14 -3.83 -14.48 -5.07
C ARG A 14 -5.01 -13.58 -5.38
N ALA A 15 -5.43 -12.74 -4.43
CA ALA A 15 -6.49 -11.76 -4.68
C ALA A 15 -6.11 -10.80 -5.82
N LEU A 16 -4.88 -10.27 -5.82
CA LEU A 16 -4.39 -9.40 -6.89
C LEU A 16 -4.27 -10.13 -8.24
N GLU A 17 -3.80 -11.37 -8.24
CA GLU A 17 -3.70 -12.21 -9.47
C GLU A 17 -5.07 -12.53 -10.07
N ALA A 18 -6.12 -12.59 -9.24
CA ALA A 18 -7.50 -12.76 -9.67
C ALA A 18 -8.18 -11.43 -10.09
N GLY A 19 -7.45 -10.31 -10.15
CA GLY A 19 -8.01 -8.99 -10.48
C GLY A 19 -8.75 -8.31 -9.33
N GLY A 20 -8.64 -8.84 -8.11
CA GLY A 20 -9.12 -8.19 -6.90
C GLY A 20 -8.15 -7.12 -6.38
N THR A 21 -8.42 -6.62 -5.17
CA THR A 21 -7.64 -5.56 -4.51
C THR A 21 -6.99 -6.06 -3.21
N CYS A 22 -5.89 -5.43 -2.78
CA CYS A 22 -5.23 -5.75 -1.51
C CYS A 22 -6.05 -5.33 -0.28
N SER A 23 -7.10 -4.52 -0.46
CA SER A 23 -8.02 -4.15 0.62
C SER A 23 -9.43 -3.84 0.13
N GLY A 24 -10.44 -4.32 0.85
CA GLY A 24 -11.82 -3.82 0.76
C GLY A 24 -11.97 -2.51 1.55
N GLU A 25 -12.54 -2.57 2.75
CA GLU A 25 -12.85 -1.38 3.56
C GLU A 25 -11.80 -1.00 4.62
N HIS A 26 -10.93 -1.94 5.03
CA HIS A 26 -10.02 -1.72 6.17
C HIS A 26 -8.81 -0.81 5.89
N GLY A 27 -8.61 -0.39 4.65
CA GLY A 27 -7.47 0.43 4.22
C GLY A 27 -6.13 -0.30 4.20
N ILE A 28 -5.08 0.48 3.91
CA ILE A 28 -3.72 -0.04 3.61
C ILE A 28 -2.84 -0.07 4.87
N GLY A 29 -2.74 1.07 5.55
CA GLY A 29 -1.80 1.27 6.66
C GLY A 29 -0.37 0.81 6.33
N ILE A 30 0.37 0.42 7.37
CA ILE A 30 1.75 -0.08 7.21
C ILE A 30 1.74 -1.50 6.65
N GLY A 31 0.80 -2.34 7.12
CA GLY A 31 0.79 -3.78 6.84
C GLY A 31 0.57 -4.15 5.39
N LYS A 32 -0.16 -3.33 4.62
CA LYS A 32 -0.47 -3.62 3.21
C LYS A 32 0.24 -2.72 2.20
N LYS A 33 1.07 -1.78 2.66
CA LYS A 33 1.77 -0.80 1.82
C LYS A 33 2.55 -1.42 0.65
N LYS A 34 3.24 -2.54 0.89
CA LYS A 34 3.97 -3.27 -0.16
C LYS A 34 3.06 -3.80 -1.28
N TYR A 35 1.81 -4.15 -0.96
CA TYR A 35 0.84 -4.65 -1.95
C TYR A 35 0.20 -3.49 -2.72
N LEU A 36 -0.05 -2.35 -2.06
CA LEU A 36 -0.54 -1.14 -2.74
C LEU A 36 0.39 -0.73 -3.88
N LYS A 37 1.71 -0.77 -3.66
CA LYS A 37 2.71 -0.48 -4.70
C LYS A 37 2.66 -1.47 -5.87
N LYS A 38 2.34 -2.74 -5.60
CA LYS A 38 2.15 -3.77 -6.65
C LYS A 38 0.85 -3.53 -7.42
N GLU A 39 -0.24 -3.22 -6.71
CA GLU A 39 -1.58 -3.01 -7.28
C GLU A 39 -1.65 -1.76 -8.17
N LEU A 40 -1.12 -0.63 -7.71
CA LEU A 40 -1.15 0.64 -8.47
C LEU A 40 -0.06 0.73 -9.56
N GLY A 41 0.95 -0.13 -9.47
CA GLY A 41 2.15 -0.02 -10.30
C GLY A 41 2.95 1.27 -10.03
N PRO A 42 4.02 1.50 -10.81
CA PRO A 42 4.91 2.64 -10.60
C PRO A 42 4.23 3.98 -10.84
N ILE A 43 3.37 4.08 -11.87
CA ILE A 43 2.71 5.34 -12.24
C ILE A 43 1.75 5.79 -11.14
N GLY A 44 0.83 4.90 -10.73
CA GLY A 44 -0.16 5.22 -9.70
C GLY A 44 0.49 5.51 -8.34
N TYR A 45 1.52 4.74 -7.97
CA TYR A 45 2.25 5.00 -6.72
C TYR A 45 2.99 6.34 -6.73
N ASN A 46 3.67 6.67 -7.84
CA ASN A 46 4.36 7.96 -7.98
C ASN A 46 3.39 9.15 -7.94
N LEU A 47 2.19 9.01 -8.52
CA LEU A 47 1.15 10.04 -8.41
C LEU A 47 0.78 10.32 -6.95
N LEU A 48 0.59 9.27 -6.14
CA LEU A 48 0.31 9.44 -4.71
C LEU A 48 1.47 10.10 -3.95
N GLN A 49 2.72 9.78 -4.30
CA GLN A 49 3.89 10.44 -3.73
C GLN A 49 3.93 11.94 -4.08
N THR A 50 3.66 12.29 -5.33
CA THR A 50 3.57 13.69 -5.76
C THR A 50 2.47 14.43 -4.99
N LEU A 51 1.26 13.89 -4.95
CA LEU A 51 0.15 14.49 -4.22
C LEU A 51 0.48 14.69 -2.73
N LYS A 52 1.09 13.68 -2.10
CA LYS A 52 1.47 13.78 -0.68
C LYS A 52 2.49 14.88 -0.45
N ARG A 53 3.51 15.03 -1.31
CA ARG A 53 4.50 16.12 -1.21
C ARG A 53 3.89 17.50 -1.47
N THR A 54 2.93 17.59 -2.38
CA THR A 54 2.23 18.85 -2.68
C THR A 54 1.33 19.28 -1.52
N LEU A 55 0.60 18.34 -0.91
CA LEU A 55 -0.37 18.64 0.14
C LEU A 55 0.23 18.70 1.54
N ASP A 56 1.33 17.98 1.78
CA ASP A 56 2.03 17.92 3.07
C ASP A 56 3.56 18.09 2.88
N PRO A 57 4.02 19.29 2.47
CA PRO A 57 5.41 19.54 2.15
C PRO A 57 6.37 19.38 3.34
N ASN A 58 5.87 19.51 4.57
CA ASN A 58 6.64 19.33 5.80
C ASN A 58 6.51 17.89 6.37
N SER A 59 5.79 17.01 5.69
CA SER A 59 5.59 15.60 6.06
C SER A 59 5.07 15.39 7.50
N ILE A 60 4.15 16.24 7.97
CA ILE A 60 3.60 16.17 9.34
C ILE A 60 2.38 15.25 9.46
N MET A 61 1.68 14.96 8.37
CA MET A 61 0.47 14.15 8.37
C MET A 61 0.81 12.65 8.28
N ASN A 62 1.16 12.05 9.42
CA ASN A 62 1.37 10.61 9.60
C ASN A 62 2.44 10.01 8.65
N PRO A 63 3.71 10.42 8.82
CA PRO A 63 4.81 10.07 7.93
C PRO A 63 5.00 8.56 7.80
N GLY A 64 5.28 8.09 6.59
CA GLY A 64 5.59 6.68 6.31
C GLY A 64 4.42 5.69 6.39
N LYS A 65 3.22 6.10 6.84
CA LYS A 65 2.11 5.16 7.09
C LYS A 65 1.67 4.39 5.84
N VAL A 66 1.36 5.10 4.75
CA VAL A 66 0.86 4.51 3.49
C VAL A 66 1.80 4.81 2.32
N ILE A 67 2.39 5.99 2.29
CA ILE A 67 3.29 6.46 1.23
C ILE A 67 4.67 6.68 1.84
N ASP A 68 5.73 6.19 1.18
CA ASP A 68 7.12 6.52 1.53
C ASP A 68 7.50 7.81 0.79
N ILE A 69 7.73 8.91 1.51
CA ILE A 69 8.29 10.15 0.98
C ILE A 69 9.09 10.86 2.06
#